data_AF-A0A7J3X5U8-F1
#
_entry.id   AF-A0A7J3X5U8-F1
#
_cell.length_a   1.000
_cell.length_b   1.000
_cell.length_c   1.000
_cell.angle_alpha   90.00
_cell.angle_beta   90.00
_cell.angle_gamma   90.00
#
_symmetry.space_group_name_H-M   'P 1'
#
loop_
_entity.id
_entity.type
_entity.pdbx_description
1 polymer ?
#
loop_
_entity_poly.entity_id
_entity_poly.type
_entity_poly.pdbx_seq_one_letter_code
_entity_poly.pdbx_strand_id
1 'polypeptide(L)'
;MTARKLFLALAVVVAIALSASVLAEPPLRQWTGAAPATAPAAVLSNGELIVADPAGDQYRYWRPDWNWPITTDLDLLEARVYSDGQNLYVRYRFQTLNSKYSPYVMLVMDFTPDFGFEGFSEWLPDWSDTKLPWEWDAIIGVNLGKNEKQPFVFYRSWTPKFVGTLAVDQDNAVIEASVPLAELPDFPRSGKVKMLVVVFANDYGGIWDPGKKEAYDPVVGIYVNEETFYACNIYDIAGQAPTWTEVYGGWGKGVQEVPVYYTVSTSNGVFTSLADYGRRVSYARSLARRTIIYPPLPGQLRNWAGNPPPSAPGYAVVSGEVIVTDPAGDQYRYWRPDWNWPITTDLDLLEARVYSDGQNLYVRVKLSTLQNEYSPYVMIPIDFTPDDPGDGFSEWLPDLSDTNLPWKWDAVIGINFGKSGQFPFVFYRDWSPTFVGQLAIDKSQGVIEAKIPLSSLPGFPTNGMIKYTVVIFANSFGGVWDPGQSNAEDPSTGGQVTESEGYASDVYDVAGQTPTSAEVYGGWSTDHDVTVDTAFIAQLSNGYFIGITPV
;
A
#
# COMPACT_ATOMS: atom_id res chain seq x y z
N MET A 1 51.68 -49.52 20.91
CA MET A 1 51.10 -48.16 20.74
C MET A 1 49.91 -48.28 19.82
N THR A 2 48.75 -47.86 20.31
CA THR A 2 47.41 -48.32 19.92
C THR A 2 46.82 -47.59 18.71
N ALA A 3 46.13 -48.34 17.84
CA ALA A 3 45.40 -47.92 16.64
C ALA A 3 44.41 -46.75 16.85
N ARG A 4 44.08 -46.39 18.09
CA ARG A 4 43.30 -45.19 18.45
C ARG A 4 43.97 -43.86 18.09
N LYS A 5 45.30 -43.79 17.95
CA LYS A 5 45.99 -42.53 17.57
C LYS A 5 46.02 -42.27 16.06
N LEU A 6 45.85 -43.31 15.22
CA LEU A 6 45.84 -43.15 13.77
C LEU A 6 44.47 -42.67 13.24
N PHE A 7 43.38 -43.10 13.89
CA PHE A 7 42.03 -42.65 13.54
C PHE A 7 41.75 -41.19 13.92
N LEU A 8 42.34 -40.69 15.00
CA LEU A 8 42.17 -39.29 15.39
C LEU A 8 42.94 -38.33 14.47
N ALA A 9 44.11 -38.74 13.96
CA ALA A 9 44.88 -37.92 13.03
C ALA A 9 44.21 -37.84 11.63
N LEU A 10 43.60 -38.93 11.16
CA LEU A 10 42.89 -38.94 9.87
C LEU A 10 41.56 -38.18 9.94
N ALA A 11 40.84 -38.27 11.07
CA ALA A 11 39.62 -37.48 11.30
C ALA A 11 39.91 -35.98 11.41
N VAL A 12 41.06 -35.57 11.95
CA VAL A 12 41.46 -34.16 12.03
C VAL A 12 41.90 -33.62 10.66
N VAL A 13 42.52 -34.41 9.79
CA VAL A 13 42.89 -33.95 8.43
C VAL A 13 41.65 -33.85 7.51
N VAL A 14 40.65 -34.73 7.68
CA VAL A 14 39.36 -34.61 6.96
C VAL A 14 38.50 -33.48 7.53
N ALA A 15 38.55 -33.22 8.84
CA ALA A 15 37.87 -32.08 9.46
C ALA A 15 38.51 -30.72 9.09
N ILE A 16 39.84 -30.67 8.87
CA ILE A 16 40.55 -29.47 8.42
C ILE A 16 40.35 -29.23 6.90
N ALA A 17 40.12 -30.28 6.11
CA ALA A 17 39.73 -30.14 4.69
C ALA A 17 38.25 -29.75 4.48
N LEU A 18 37.43 -29.84 5.53
CA LEU A 18 36.01 -29.44 5.54
C LEU A 18 35.75 -28.14 6.32
N SER A 19 36.78 -27.57 6.95
CA SER A 19 36.69 -26.25 7.58
C SER A 19 37.12 -25.16 6.59
N ALA A 20 36.12 -24.40 6.17
CA ALA A 20 36.23 -23.13 5.42
C ALA A 20 36.78 -23.24 4.00
N SER A 21 35.96 -23.81 3.10
CA SER A 21 35.67 -23.02 1.90
C SER A 21 34.98 -21.75 2.39
N VAL A 22 35.77 -20.73 2.71
CA VAL A 22 35.31 -19.35 2.59
C VAL A 22 34.78 -19.29 1.16
N LEU A 23 33.46 -19.25 1.01
CA LEU A 23 32.83 -18.99 -0.27
C LEU A 23 33.36 -17.63 -0.68
N ALA A 24 34.42 -17.61 -1.49
CA ALA A 24 34.85 -16.41 -2.15
C ALA A 24 33.63 -15.86 -2.87
N GLU A 25 33.35 -14.58 -2.68
CA GLU A 25 32.26 -13.92 -3.37
C GLU A 25 32.38 -14.20 -4.88
N PRO A 26 31.27 -14.51 -5.56
CA PRO A 26 31.33 -14.82 -6.98
C PRO A 26 32.02 -13.66 -7.71
N PRO A 27 33.06 -13.93 -8.53
CA PRO A 27 33.81 -12.88 -9.19
C PRO A 27 32.87 -12.12 -10.13
N LEU A 28 32.95 -10.79 -10.09
CA LEU A 28 32.25 -9.91 -11.00
C LEU A 28 32.52 -10.30 -12.46
N ARG A 29 31.48 -10.32 -13.28
CA ARG A 29 31.61 -10.56 -14.72
C ARG A 29 32.52 -9.53 -15.38
N GLN A 30 33.24 -9.93 -16.42
CA GLN A 30 33.90 -8.97 -17.29
C GLN A 30 32.90 -8.35 -18.26
N TRP A 31 32.70 -7.03 -18.16
CA TRP A 31 31.90 -6.25 -19.11
C TRP A 31 32.84 -5.68 -20.17
N THR A 32 32.41 -5.74 -21.43
CA THR A 32 33.23 -5.47 -22.61
C THR A 32 32.71 -4.29 -23.41
N GLY A 33 31.48 -3.86 -23.18
CA GLY A 33 30.89 -2.69 -23.82
C GLY A 33 31.55 -1.40 -23.35
N ALA A 34 31.72 -0.46 -24.28
CA ALA A 34 32.23 0.87 -23.98
C ALA A 34 31.07 1.78 -23.52
N ALA A 35 31.23 2.38 -22.35
CA ALA A 35 30.26 3.35 -21.84
C ALA A 35 30.29 4.66 -22.67
N PRO A 36 29.19 5.44 -22.68
CA PRO A 36 29.19 6.77 -23.26
C PRO A 36 30.27 7.67 -22.62
N ALA A 37 30.89 8.53 -23.42
CA ALA A 37 31.92 9.46 -22.92
C ALA A 37 31.36 10.62 -22.07
N THR A 38 30.04 10.80 -22.09
CA THR A 38 29.33 11.90 -21.41
C THR A 38 28.03 11.37 -20.79
N ALA A 39 27.70 11.84 -19.59
CA ALA A 39 26.42 11.60 -18.95
C ALA A 39 25.55 12.88 -18.95
N PRO A 40 24.20 12.76 -18.94
CA PRO A 40 23.43 11.51 -19.03
C PRO A 40 23.42 10.98 -20.47
N ALA A 41 23.62 9.67 -20.64
CA ALA A 41 23.51 9.02 -21.94
C ALA A 41 23.30 7.51 -21.80
N ALA A 42 22.72 6.90 -22.83
CA ALA A 42 22.65 5.44 -22.94
C ALA A 42 23.17 4.98 -24.30
N VAL A 43 23.78 3.80 -24.32
CA VAL A 43 24.29 3.15 -25.54
C VAL A 43 24.09 1.64 -25.43
N LEU A 44 23.91 0.98 -26.56
CA LEU A 44 24.12 -0.46 -26.64
C LEU A 44 25.52 -0.73 -27.21
N SER A 45 26.36 -1.41 -26.44
CA SER A 45 27.74 -1.70 -26.84
C SER A 45 28.09 -3.14 -26.47
N ASN A 46 28.57 -3.95 -27.43
CA ASN A 46 28.86 -5.38 -27.26
C ASN A 46 27.72 -6.21 -26.62
N GLY A 47 26.47 -5.87 -26.96
CA GLY A 47 25.28 -6.54 -26.43
C GLY A 47 24.88 -6.12 -25.01
N GLU A 48 25.55 -5.10 -24.45
CA GLU A 48 25.26 -4.53 -23.14
C GLU A 48 24.52 -3.20 -23.34
N LEU A 49 23.36 -3.03 -22.69
CA LEU A 49 22.81 -1.70 -22.46
C LEU A 49 23.65 -1.06 -21.38
N ILE A 50 24.22 0.11 -21.67
CA ILE A 50 25.02 0.88 -20.72
C ILE A 50 24.38 2.25 -20.62
N VAL A 51 23.98 2.63 -19.40
CA VAL A 51 23.42 3.92 -19.04
C VAL A 51 24.44 4.63 -18.16
N ALA A 52 25.02 5.72 -18.66
CA ALA A 52 25.92 6.57 -17.90
C ALA A 52 25.14 7.70 -17.25
N ASP A 53 25.43 7.93 -15.97
CA ASP A 53 24.70 8.85 -15.10
C ASP A 53 25.64 9.95 -14.57
N PRO A 54 25.17 11.21 -14.44
CA PRO A 54 26.00 12.30 -13.94
C PRO A 54 26.31 12.13 -12.46
N ALA A 55 27.56 12.33 -12.05
CA ALA A 55 27.89 12.32 -10.62
C ALA A 55 27.27 13.50 -9.87
N GLY A 56 26.83 13.24 -8.64
CA GLY A 56 26.30 14.22 -7.69
C GLY A 56 24.91 14.74 -8.03
N ASP A 57 24.17 13.96 -8.80
CA ASP A 57 22.86 14.32 -9.33
C ASP A 57 21.72 13.62 -8.57
N GLN A 58 22.04 12.72 -7.64
CA GLN A 58 21.09 12.19 -6.68
C GLN A 58 20.23 13.30 -6.01
N TYR A 59 18.96 13.01 -5.79
CA TYR A 59 18.05 13.88 -5.07
C TYR A 59 18.50 14.07 -3.62
N ARG A 60 18.43 15.33 -3.14
CA ARG A 60 18.85 15.70 -1.79
C ARG A 60 17.62 16.04 -0.96
N TYR A 61 17.11 15.05 -0.25
CA TYR A 61 16.06 15.25 0.75
C TYR A 61 16.66 16.02 1.93
N TRP A 62 16.46 17.35 1.93
CA TRP A 62 17.18 18.28 2.78
C TRP A 62 16.68 18.28 4.24
N ARG A 63 17.50 17.75 5.14
CA ARG A 63 17.65 18.18 6.55
C ARG A 63 19.14 18.28 6.88
N PRO A 64 19.72 19.48 7.09
CA PRO A 64 21.16 19.66 7.32
C PRO A 64 21.71 19.03 8.60
N ASP A 65 20.82 18.65 9.52
CA ASP A 65 21.15 18.05 10.81
C ASP A 65 21.33 16.52 10.74
N TRP A 66 21.00 15.87 9.61
CA TRP A 66 21.08 14.42 9.45
C TRP A 66 22.20 14.02 8.47
N ASN A 67 23.15 13.23 8.95
CA ASN A 67 24.25 12.65 8.16
C ASN A 67 23.84 11.36 7.41
N TRP A 68 22.53 11.15 7.17
CA TRP A 68 21.96 9.94 6.58
C TRP A 68 20.78 10.27 5.65
N PRO A 69 20.60 9.53 4.53
CA PRO A 69 21.51 8.51 4.00
C PRO A 69 22.82 9.10 3.46
N ILE A 70 23.88 8.28 3.35
CA ILE A 70 25.12 8.67 2.68
C ILE A 70 24.78 8.91 1.21
N THR A 71 24.59 10.17 0.82
CA THR A 71 24.06 10.52 -0.50
C THR A 71 24.92 10.00 -1.65
N THR A 72 26.22 9.77 -1.41
CA THR A 72 27.14 9.21 -2.40
C THR A 72 26.99 7.69 -2.60
N ASP A 73 26.41 6.97 -1.64
CA ASP A 73 26.03 5.55 -1.79
C ASP A 73 24.72 5.38 -2.58
N LEU A 74 24.03 6.48 -2.86
CA LEU A 74 22.80 6.53 -3.65
C LEU A 74 23.02 7.16 -5.03
N ASP A 75 24.20 7.72 -5.27
CA ASP A 75 24.62 8.36 -6.52
C ASP A 75 25.08 7.28 -7.50
N LEU A 76 24.17 6.86 -8.37
CA LEU A 76 24.48 5.96 -9.45
C LEU A 76 25.34 6.71 -10.48
N LEU A 77 26.37 6.05 -10.98
CA LEU A 77 27.23 6.59 -12.03
C LEU A 77 27.09 5.82 -13.34
N GLU A 78 26.71 4.55 -13.24
CA GLU A 78 26.53 3.69 -14.39
C GLU A 78 25.62 2.50 -14.05
N ALA A 79 24.63 2.24 -14.90
CA ALA A 79 23.90 0.97 -14.92
C ALA A 79 24.22 0.21 -16.21
N ARG A 80 24.43 -1.10 -16.09
CA ARG A 80 24.56 -2.00 -17.24
C ARG A 80 23.56 -3.13 -17.16
N VAL A 81 22.97 -3.47 -18.29
CA VAL A 81 22.08 -4.62 -18.43
C VAL A 81 22.58 -5.48 -19.60
N TYR A 82 22.61 -6.79 -19.41
CA TYR A 82 23.01 -7.75 -20.43
C TYR A 82 22.19 -9.04 -20.29
N SER A 83 21.92 -9.72 -21.41
CA SER A 83 21.34 -11.07 -21.40
C SER A 83 22.14 -12.00 -22.31
N ASP A 84 22.45 -13.21 -21.84
CA ASP A 84 23.03 -14.28 -22.67
C ASP A 84 21.97 -15.23 -23.25
N GLY A 85 20.68 -14.92 -23.04
CA GLY A 85 19.56 -15.80 -23.41
C GLY A 85 19.28 -16.91 -22.40
N GLN A 86 20.03 -17.02 -21.31
CA GLN A 86 19.70 -17.89 -20.17
C GLN A 86 19.44 -17.07 -18.91
N ASN A 87 20.25 -16.06 -18.65
CA ASN A 87 20.14 -15.16 -17.52
C ASN A 87 20.14 -13.70 -17.98
N LEU A 88 19.45 -12.87 -17.23
CA LEU A 88 19.58 -11.42 -17.27
C LEU A 88 20.57 -10.99 -16.20
N TYR A 89 21.52 -10.15 -16.57
CA TYR A 89 22.55 -9.60 -15.70
C TYR A 89 22.34 -8.11 -15.61
N VAL A 90 22.39 -7.57 -14.40
CA VAL A 90 22.37 -6.14 -14.16
C VAL A 90 23.51 -5.76 -13.24
N ARG A 91 24.25 -4.71 -13.61
CA ARG A 91 25.33 -4.14 -12.82
C ARG A 91 25.02 -2.67 -12.54
N TYR A 92 25.28 -2.26 -11.31
CA TYR A 92 25.17 -0.88 -10.86
C TYR A 92 26.53 -0.44 -10.32
N ARG A 93 27.00 0.73 -10.71
CA ARG A 93 28.20 1.36 -10.16
C ARG A 93 27.82 2.69 -9.52
N PHE A 94 28.16 2.85 -8.25
CA PHE A 94 27.88 4.03 -7.46
C PHE A 94 29.13 4.92 -7.29
N GLN A 95 28.94 6.13 -6.80
CA GLN A 95 30.06 6.98 -6.40
C GLN A 95 30.83 6.39 -5.22
N THR A 96 30.12 5.86 -4.23
CA THR A 96 30.68 5.05 -3.14
C THR A 96 29.74 3.90 -2.78
N LEU A 97 30.20 2.94 -1.99
CA LEU A 97 29.37 1.88 -1.43
C LEU A 97 29.82 1.54 0.00
N ASN A 98 29.74 2.54 0.87
CA ASN A 98 30.28 2.47 2.24
C ASN A 98 29.27 1.87 3.23
N SER A 99 27.99 2.05 2.96
CA SER A 99 26.90 1.51 3.75
C SER A 99 26.65 0.06 3.39
N LYS A 100 26.61 -0.81 4.41
CA LYS A 100 26.10 -2.18 4.25
C LYS A 100 24.58 -2.22 4.05
N TYR A 101 23.88 -1.14 4.38
CA TYR A 101 22.43 -1.11 4.30
C TYR A 101 21.94 -0.56 2.96
N SER A 102 22.73 0.25 2.26
CA SER A 102 22.33 0.99 1.05
C SER A 102 23.25 0.69 -0.12
N PRO A 103 22.77 0.75 -1.40
CA PRO A 103 21.43 1.14 -1.85
C PRO A 103 20.38 0.02 -1.96
N TYR A 104 19.13 0.42 -2.21
CA TYR A 104 18.11 -0.42 -2.83
C TYR A 104 17.91 0.01 -4.28
N VAL A 105 18.12 -0.90 -5.22
CA VAL A 105 18.04 -0.61 -6.66
C VAL A 105 17.02 -1.51 -7.33
N MET A 106 16.34 -0.97 -8.35
CA MET A 106 15.42 -1.73 -9.20
C MET A 106 15.76 -1.53 -10.68
N LEU A 107 15.78 -2.63 -11.44
CA LEU A 107 15.60 -2.63 -12.89
C LEU A 107 14.14 -2.98 -13.19
N VAL A 108 13.41 -2.04 -13.76
CA VAL A 108 11.99 -2.18 -14.12
C VAL A 108 11.87 -2.41 -15.62
N MET A 109 11.02 -3.35 -16.04
CA MET A 109 10.95 -3.82 -17.42
C MET A 109 9.51 -4.02 -17.91
N ASP A 110 9.25 -3.58 -19.13
CA ASP A 110 8.05 -3.84 -19.93
C ASP A 110 8.47 -4.64 -21.18
N PHE A 111 7.90 -5.84 -21.31
CA PHE A 111 8.21 -6.82 -22.35
C PHE A 111 7.38 -6.63 -23.62
N THR A 112 6.37 -5.76 -23.57
CA THR A 112 5.45 -5.46 -24.68
C THR A 112 5.37 -3.96 -24.98
N PRO A 113 6.51 -3.25 -25.14
CA PRO A 113 6.49 -1.79 -25.13
C PRO A 113 5.83 -1.13 -26.33
N ASP A 114 5.55 -1.90 -27.39
CA ASP A 114 4.81 -1.47 -28.57
C ASP A 114 3.27 -1.62 -28.41
N PHE A 115 2.79 -2.25 -27.32
CA PHE A 115 1.38 -2.46 -27.01
C PHE A 115 1.01 -1.73 -25.70
N GLY A 116 0.23 -0.67 -25.81
CA GLY A 116 0.14 0.37 -24.77
C GLY A 116 -0.48 -0.01 -23.41
N PHE A 117 -0.92 -1.25 -23.17
CA PHE A 117 -1.68 -1.64 -21.95
C PHE A 117 -1.64 -3.17 -21.68
N GLU A 118 -0.51 -3.84 -21.92
CA GLU A 118 -0.36 -5.29 -21.70
C GLU A 118 0.51 -5.64 -20.49
N GLY A 119 0.96 -4.65 -19.71
CA GLY A 119 1.80 -4.86 -18.53
C GLY A 119 0.98 -5.21 -17.29
N PHE A 120 1.65 -5.39 -16.16
CA PHE A 120 1.01 -5.71 -14.88
C PHE A 120 0.55 -4.48 -14.11
N SER A 121 1.42 -3.47 -13.99
CA SER A 121 1.12 -2.27 -13.20
C SER A 121 1.93 -1.07 -13.68
N GLU A 122 1.31 0.10 -13.64
CA GLU A 122 1.99 1.38 -13.79
C GLU A 122 2.70 1.82 -12.49
N TRP A 123 2.37 1.21 -11.35
CA TRP A 123 2.95 1.53 -10.05
C TRP A 123 4.17 0.68 -9.77
N LEU A 124 5.27 1.27 -9.32
CA LEU A 124 6.29 0.52 -8.62
C LEU A 124 5.72 -0.01 -7.28
N PRO A 125 6.37 -0.98 -6.61
CA PRO A 125 5.90 -1.51 -5.34
C PRO A 125 5.45 -0.42 -4.36
N ASP A 126 4.34 -0.69 -3.67
CA ASP A 126 3.50 0.26 -2.93
C ASP A 126 4.24 1.18 -1.95
N TRP A 127 5.35 0.71 -1.39
CA TRP A 127 6.25 1.49 -0.52
C TRP A 127 7.06 2.58 -1.24
N SER A 128 7.02 2.68 -2.57
CA SER A 128 7.85 3.61 -3.35
C SER A 128 7.14 4.90 -3.75
N ASP A 129 5.82 5.01 -3.54
CA ASP A 129 4.98 6.15 -3.99
C ASP A 129 5.26 6.61 -5.44
N THR A 130 5.74 5.70 -6.28
CA THR A 130 6.28 5.98 -7.60
C THR A 130 5.44 5.30 -8.67
N LYS A 131 5.09 6.08 -9.69
CA LYS A 131 4.35 5.63 -10.86
C LYS A 131 5.17 5.85 -12.14
N LEU A 132 4.97 4.96 -13.10
CA LEU A 132 5.48 5.04 -14.46
C LEU A 132 4.33 5.45 -15.40
N PRO A 133 4.61 6.12 -16.52
CA PRO A 133 3.61 6.40 -17.55
C PRO A 133 3.36 5.19 -18.47
N TRP A 134 3.83 4.01 -18.08
CA TRP A 134 3.71 2.74 -18.78
C TRP A 134 3.63 1.61 -17.75
N GLU A 135 3.02 0.49 -18.11
CA GLU A 135 2.91 -0.68 -17.24
C GLU A 135 4.15 -1.57 -17.36
N TRP A 136 4.72 -2.01 -16.25
CA TRP A 136 5.83 -2.98 -16.24
C TRP A 136 5.32 -4.42 -16.15
N ASP A 137 6.09 -5.36 -16.68
CA ASP A 137 5.88 -6.81 -16.58
C ASP A 137 6.75 -7.45 -15.50
N ALA A 138 7.98 -6.93 -15.33
CA ALA A 138 8.88 -7.42 -14.33
C ALA A 138 9.75 -6.34 -13.69
N ILE A 139 10.16 -6.60 -12.44
CA ILE A 139 11.14 -5.81 -11.71
C ILE A 139 12.19 -6.76 -11.15
N ILE A 140 13.47 -6.47 -11.38
CA ILE A 140 14.59 -7.08 -10.64
C ILE A 140 15.03 -6.09 -9.58
N GLY A 141 14.95 -6.48 -8.31
CA GLY A 141 15.41 -5.68 -7.19
C GLY A 141 16.64 -6.26 -6.51
N VAL A 142 17.52 -5.38 -6.04
CA VAL A 142 18.62 -5.72 -5.11
C VAL A 142 18.50 -4.84 -3.88
N ASN A 143 18.27 -5.46 -2.73
CA ASN A 143 18.23 -4.77 -1.44
C ASN A 143 19.41 -5.22 -0.58
N LEU A 144 20.46 -4.40 -0.53
CA LEU A 144 21.67 -4.74 0.23
C LEU A 144 21.40 -4.90 1.72
N GLY A 145 20.63 -4.02 2.36
CA GLY A 145 20.44 -4.06 3.81
C GLY A 145 19.58 -5.19 4.38
N LYS A 146 18.81 -5.91 3.56
CA LYS A 146 17.90 -6.98 4.03
C LYS A 146 18.30 -8.37 3.53
N ASN A 147 18.77 -8.45 2.29
CA ASN A 147 18.95 -9.71 1.57
C ASN A 147 20.26 -9.70 0.76
N GLU A 148 21.39 -9.42 1.43
CA GLU A 148 22.77 -9.41 0.89
C GLU A 148 23.17 -10.65 0.05
N LYS A 149 22.32 -11.68 -0.02
CA LYS A 149 22.65 -12.99 -0.60
C LYS A 149 22.06 -13.25 -1.98
N GLN A 150 21.02 -12.53 -2.40
CA GLN A 150 20.36 -12.79 -3.69
C GLN A 150 19.44 -11.64 -4.15
N PRO A 151 19.28 -11.43 -5.46
CA PRO A 151 18.27 -10.53 -5.99
C PRO A 151 16.86 -11.12 -5.84
N PHE A 152 15.86 -10.29 -6.09
CA PHE A 152 14.46 -10.73 -6.19
C PHE A 152 13.80 -10.23 -7.46
N VAL A 153 12.74 -10.93 -7.84
CA VAL A 153 11.93 -10.66 -9.03
C VAL A 153 10.49 -10.45 -8.61
N PHE A 154 9.91 -9.33 -9.03
CA PHE A 154 8.48 -9.23 -9.25
C PHE A 154 8.22 -9.56 -10.70
N TYR A 155 7.38 -10.55 -10.98
CA TYR A 155 6.94 -10.86 -12.33
C TYR A 155 5.43 -10.93 -12.33
N ARG A 156 4.80 -9.93 -12.94
CA ARG A 156 3.35 -9.72 -12.98
C ARG A 156 2.64 -10.00 -11.65
N SER A 157 3.26 -9.57 -10.56
CA SER A 157 2.84 -9.86 -9.20
C SER A 157 3.46 -8.86 -8.23
N TRP A 158 2.76 -8.58 -7.14
CA TRP A 158 3.29 -7.87 -5.97
C TRP A 158 4.01 -8.81 -5.00
N THR A 159 4.00 -10.12 -5.27
CA THR A 159 4.73 -11.10 -4.47
C THR A 159 6.12 -11.34 -5.08
N PRO A 160 7.20 -11.04 -4.34
CA PRO A 160 8.55 -11.19 -4.84
C PRO A 160 9.02 -12.64 -4.76
N LYS A 161 9.80 -13.06 -5.75
CA LYS A 161 10.52 -14.33 -5.74
C LYS A 161 12.02 -14.06 -5.63
N PHE A 162 12.67 -14.63 -4.63
CA PHE A 162 14.12 -14.53 -4.49
C PHE A 162 14.84 -15.59 -5.32
N VAL A 163 15.64 -15.15 -6.28
CA VAL A 163 16.23 -16.02 -7.30
C VAL A 163 17.53 -15.41 -7.81
N GLY A 164 18.43 -16.26 -8.30
CA GLY A 164 19.66 -15.82 -8.94
C GLY A 164 20.83 -15.61 -7.98
N THR A 165 21.82 -14.82 -8.40
CA THR A 165 23.05 -14.58 -7.64
C THR A 165 23.35 -13.09 -7.55
N LEU A 166 23.92 -12.69 -6.42
CA LEU A 166 24.37 -11.33 -6.16
C LEU A 166 25.87 -11.32 -5.87
N ALA A 167 26.59 -10.38 -6.47
CA ALA A 167 28.00 -10.08 -6.19
C ALA A 167 28.13 -8.59 -5.85
N VAL A 168 28.93 -8.27 -4.83
CA VAL A 168 29.10 -6.91 -4.32
C VAL A 168 30.60 -6.64 -4.18
N ASP A 169 31.09 -5.59 -4.80
CA ASP A 169 32.46 -5.11 -4.70
C ASP A 169 32.43 -3.71 -4.10
N GLN A 170 32.58 -3.64 -2.79
CA GLN A 170 32.53 -2.38 -2.05
C GLN A 170 33.72 -1.46 -2.39
N ASP A 171 34.89 -2.02 -2.68
CA ASP A 171 36.10 -1.26 -3.01
C ASP A 171 35.95 -0.47 -4.32
N ASN A 172 35.21 -1.04 -5.28
CA ASN A 172 34.90 -0.40 -6.56
C ASN A 172 33.48 0.19 -6.63
N ALA A 173 32.71 0.11 -5.54
CA ALA A 173 31.31 0.53 -5.45
C ALA A 173 30.40 -0.09 -6.53
N VAL A 174 30.55 -1.41 -6.75
CA VAL A 174 29.81 -2.16 -7.78
C VAL A 174 28.91 -3.22 -7.16
N ILE A 175 27.69 -3.30 -7.67
CA ILE A 175 26.72 -4.37 -7.38
C ILE A 175 26.38 -5.07 -8.68
N GLU A 176 26.40 -6.39 -8.72
CA GLU A 176 25.99 -7.18 -9.88
C GLU A 176 25.01 -8.29 -9.48
N ALA A 177 23.83 -8.28 -10.11
CA ALA A 177 22.82 -9.33 -9.97
C ALA A 177 22.69 -10.12 -11.27
N SER A 178 22.48 -11.43 -11.14
CA SER A 178 22.12 -12.33 -12.24
C SER A 178 20.83 -13.04 -11.89
N VAL A 179 19.85 -13.02 -12.80
CA VAL A 179 18.53 -13.63 -12.64
C VAL A 179 18.26 -14.58 -13.81
N PRO A 180 17.84 -15.84 -13.56
CA PRO A 180 17.46 -16.75 -14.64
C PRO A 180 16.26 -16.23 -15.42
N LEU A 181 16.34 -16.23 -16.76
CA LEU A 181 15.20 -15.85 -17.62
C LEU A 181 14.01 -16.80 -17.48
N ALA A 182 14.20 -18.01 -16.92
CA ALA A 182 13.08 -18.89 -16.58
C ALA A 182 12.12 -18.26 -15.53
N GLU A 183 12.60 -17.29 -14.76
CA GLU A 183 11.83 -16.51 -13.79
C GLU A 183 11.13 -15.30 -14.43
N LEU A 184 11.39 -15.06 -15.71
CA LEU A 184 10.83 -14.00 -16.54
C LEU A 184 10.29 -14.62 -17.84
N PRO A 185 9.25 -15.48 -17.78
CA PRO A 185 8.89 -16.35 -18.89
C PRO A 185 8.46 -15.62 -20.16
N ASP A 186 7.94 -14.39 -20.02
CA ASP A 186 7.54 -13.52 -21.13
C ASP A 186 8.68 -12.62 -21.65
N PHE A 187 9.90 -12.73 -21.09
CA PHE A 187 11.03 -11.94 -21.57
C PHE A 187 11.26 -12.20 -23.06
N PRO A 188 11.23 -11.16 -23.91
CA PRO A 188 11.09 -11.36 -25.35
C PRO A 188 12.38 -11.94 -25.92
N ARG A 189 12.25 -13.14 -26.47
CA ARG A 189 13.33 -13.77 -27.26
C ARG A 189 13.63 -12.96 -28.51
N SER A 190 12.62 -12.43 -29.17
CA SER A 190 12.78 -11.49 -30.27
C SER A 190 11.73 -10.41 -30.14
N GLY A 191 12.13 -9.15 -30.06
CA GLY A 191 11.20 -8.05 -29.81
C GLY A 191 11.90 -6.84 -29.22
N LYS A 192 11.20 -6.12 -28.34
CA LYS A 192 11.73 -4.97 -27.61
C LYS A 192 11.42 -5.12 -26.13
N VAL A 193 12.28 -4.55 -25.29
CA VAL A 193 12.05 -4.39 -23.86
C VAL A 193 12.26 -2.93 -23.53
N LYS A 194 11.28 -2.32 -22.87
CA LYS A 194 11.43 -0.99 -22.27
C LYS A 194 11.89 -1.15 -20.84
N MET A 195 12.88 -0.36 -20.43
CA MET A 195 13.59 -0.50 -19.18
C MET A 195 13.77 0.83 -18.46
N LEU A 196 13.85 0.78 -17.14
CA LEU A 196 14.19 1.90 -16.26
C LEU A 196 15.01 1.37 -15.09
N VAL A 197 16.00 2.16 -14.63
CA VAL A 197 16.73 1.89 -13.40
C VAL A 197 16.50 3.02 -12.41
N VAL A 198 16.08 2.67 -11.20
CA VAL A 198 15.83 3.60 -10.09
C VAL A 198 16.55 3.14 -8.84
N VAL A 199 16.95 4.12 -8.02
CA VAL A 199 17.68 3.94 -6.76
C VAL A 199 16.87 4.55 -5.64
N PHE A 200 16.76 3.81 -4.55
CA PHE A 200 16.10 4.21 -3.31
C PHE A 200 17.10 4.13 -2.15
N ALA A 201 16.87 4.94 -1.12
CA ALA A 201 17.57 4.79 0.15
C ALA A 201 17.02 3.60 0.90
N ASN A 202 17.87 2.63 1.22
CA ASN A 202 17.43 1.50 2.02
C ASN A 202 17.71 1.79 3.50
N ASP A 203 16.67 2.14 4.25
CA ASP A 203 16.80 2.32 5.70
C ASP A 203 16.94 0.97 6.39
N TYR A 204 18.06 0.77 7.09
CA TYR A 204 18.33 -0.21 8.16
C TYR A 204 17.61 -1.58 8.12
N GLY A 205 17.40 -2.16 6.94
CA GLY A 205 16.75 -3.47 6.79
C GLY A 205 15.46 -3.48 5.98
N GLY A 206 15.05 -2.38 5.36
CA GLY A 206 14.18 -2.42 4.19
C GLY A 206 13.07 -1.38 4.15
N ILE A 207 13.04 -0.63 3.04
CA ILE A 207 11.80 -0.26 2.32
C ILE A 207 10.83 -1.48 2.17
N TRP A 208 11.37 -2.69 2.31
CA TRP A 208 10.71 -3.98 2.22
C TRP A 208 10.17 -4.53 3.56
N ASP A 209 10.18 -3.74 4.64
CA ASP A 209 9.60 -4.09 5.95
C ASP A 209 8.92 -2.86 6.58
N PRO A 210 7.68 -2.50 6.19
CA PRO A 210 6.92 -1.47 6.90
C PRO A 210 6.63 -1.82 8.38
N GLY A 211 7.07 -2.99 8.88
CA GLY A 211 6.73 -3.53 10.19
C GLY A 211 7.87 -3.73 11.20
N LYS A 212 9.14 -3.38 10.90
CA LYS A 212 10.24 -3.52 11.88
C LYS A 212 10.61 -2.19 12.56
N LYS A 213 9.97 -1.96 13.70
CA LYS A 213 10.24 -0.87 14.63
C LYS A 213 11.58 -1.09 15.36
N GLU A 214 12.34 -0.01 15.52
CA GLU A 214 13.49 0.13 16.44
C GLU A 214 14.82 -0.57 16.08
N ALA A 215 15.38 -0.27 14.90
CA ALA A 215 16.81 -0.53 14.66
C ALA A 215 17.66 0.62 15.27
N TYR A 216 18.28 0.38 16.43
CA TYR A 216 19.34 1.26 16.95
C TYR A 216 20.65 0.95 16.21
N ASP A 217 21.24 1.93 15.53
CA ASP A 217 22.60 1.80 15.00
C ASP A 217 23.62 2.29 16.05
N PRO A 218 24.44 1.41 16.65
CA PRO A 218 25.47 1.81 17.59
C PRO A 218 26.65 2.57 16.96
N VAL A 219 26.80 2.57 15.63
CA VAL A 219 27.86 3.29 14.90
C VAL A 219 27.49 4.76 14.71
N VAL A 220 26.22 5.04 14.42
CA VAL A 220 25.71 6.40 14.19
C VAL A 220 25.00 6.98 15.42
N GLY A 221 24.59 6.13 16.37
CA GLY A 221 24.03 6.51 17.66
C GLY A 221 22.57 6.98 17.62
N ILE A 222 21.81 6.56 16.61
CA ILE A 222 20.42 7.01 16.37
C ILE A 222 19.43 5.84 16.40
N TYR A 223 18.19 6.13 16.82
CA TYR A 223 17.02 5.28 16.61
C TYR A 223 16.31 5.77 15.34
N VAL A 224 15.99 4.86 14.43
CA VAL A 224 15.35 5.18 13.15
C VAL A 224 13.89 4.75 13.20
N ASN A 225 12.98 5.70 12.96
CA ASN A 225 11.53 5.48 12.86
C ASN A 225 10.94 6.24 11.67
N GLU A 226 9.73 5.88 11.25
CA GLU A 226 9.01 6.48 10.11
C GLU A 226 8.65 7.97 10.30
N GLU A 227 8.58 8.45 11.55
CA GLU A 227 8.32 9.86 11.85
C GLU A 227 9.51 10.77 11.51
N THR A 228 10.72 10.20 11.52
CA THR A 228 11.94 10.92 11.14
C THR A 228 12.35 10.64 9.71
N PHE A 229 12.34 9.40 9.21
CA PHE A 229 12.85 9.09 7.87
C PHE A 229 11.75 8.64 6.90
N TYR A 230 11.48 9.46 5.87
CA TYR A 230 10.67 9.05 4.71
C TYR A 230 11.55 8.25 3.73
N ALA A 231 11.62 6.93 3.94
CA ALA A 231 12.39 5.98 3.12
C ALA A 231 11.80 5.73 1.72
N CYS A 232 10.61 6.25 1.41
CA CYS A 232 9.84 5.87 0.21
C CYS A 232 10.23 6.60 -1.09
N ASN A 233 11.23 7.47 -1.07
CA ASN A 233 11.53 8.32 -2.23
C ASN A 233 12.59 7.72 -3.15
N ILE A 234 12.48 7.97 -4.46
CA ILE A 234 13.58 7.74 -5.40
C ILE A 234 14.68 8.74 -5.08
N TYR A 235 15.90 8.26 -4.85
CA TYR A 235 17.08 9.11 -4.67
C TYR A 235 17.85 9.30 -5.95
N ASP A 236 17.75 8.36 -6.89
CA ASP A 236 18.43 8.51 -8.17
C ASP A 236 17.76 7.72 -9.30
N ILE A 237 17.94 8.19 -10.54
CA ILE A 237 17.36 7.62 -11.74
C ILE A 237 18.46 7.57 -12.80
N ALA A 238 18.85 6.35 -13.17
CA ALA A 238 19.93 6.17 -14.13
C ALA A 238 19.66 6.97 -15.41
N GLY A 239 20.69 7.65 -15.91
CA GLY A 239 20.68 8.46 -17.12
C GLY A 239 19.72 9.64 -17.06
N GLN A 240 19.43 10.15 -15.87
CA GLN A 240 18.77 11.43 -15.66
C GLN A 240 19.82 12.54 -15.43
N ALA A 241 19.39 13.79 -15.51
CA ALA A 241 20.14 14.90 -14.95
C ALA A 241 19.08 15.82 -14.36
N PRO A 242 18.81 15.73 -13.05
CA PRO A 242 17.72 16.44 -12.44
C PRO A 242 17.95 17.95 -12.42
N THR A 243 16.87 18.71 -12.56
CA THR A 243 16.94 20.17 -12.42
C THR A 243 17.14 20.58 -10.96
N TRP A 244 17.63 21.80 -10.73
CA TRP A 244 17.90 22.31 -9.38
C TRP A 244 16.66 22.24 -8.46
N THR A 245 15.46 22.47 -9.01
CA THR A 245 14.20 22.35 -8.27
C THR A 245 13.89 20.92 -7.85
N GLU A 246 14.39 19.91 -8.56
CA GLU A 246 14.19 18.49 -8.25
C GLU A 246 15.18 18.06 -7.17
N VAL A 247 16.40 18.60 -7.19
CA VAL A 247 17.42 18.29 -6.19
C VAL A 247 17.16 19.03 -4.87
N TYR A 248 16.61 20.27 -4.89
CA TYR A 248 16.54 21.16 -3.73
C TYR A 248 15.14 21.72 -3.41
N GLY A 249 14.12 21.50 -4.24
CA GLY A 249 12.76 21.94 -3.98
C GLY A 249 12.11 21.05 -2.93
N GLY A 250 11.87 21.59 -1.73
CA GLY A 250 11.28 20.84 -0.62
C GLY A 250 10.05 20.02 -1.05
N TRP A 251 10.09 18.73 -0.73
CA TRP A 251 9.07 17.75 -1.10
C TRP A 251 7.89 17.85 -0.13
N GLY A 252 6.73 18.30 -0.62
CA GLY A 252 5.45 18.12 0.05
C GLY A 252 4.70 16.94 -0.59
N LYS A 253 3.81 16.28 0.18
CA LYS A 253 2.95 15.14 -0.21
C LYS A 253 2.61 15.10 -1.71
N GLY A 254 2.93 14.01 -2.43
CA GLY A 254 2.56 13.78 -3.84
C GLY A 254 3.20 12.56 -4.48
N VAL A 255 2.59 12.06 -5.57
CA VAL A 255 3.05 10.90 -6.38
C VAL A 255 4.16 11.33 -7.35
N GLN A 256 5.25 10.55 -7.43
CA GLN A 256 6.31 10.76 -8.40
C GLN A 256 6.00 9.98 -9.69
N GLU A 257 5.82 10.69 -10.82
CA GLU A 257 5.78 10.04 -12.14
C GLU A 257 7.17 10.08 -12.77
N VAL A 258 7.73 8.92 -13.17
CA VAL A 258 9.05 8.80 -13.80
C VAL A 258 8.92 8.42 -15.28
N PRO A 259 9.03 9.38 -16.22
CA PRO A 259 8.88 9.13 -17.65
C PRO A 259 10.23 8.85 -18.35
N VAL A 260 11.26 8.47 -17.60
CA VAL A 260 12.57 8.03 -18.15
C VAL A 260 12.47 6.56 -18.55
N TYR A 261 12.90 6.23 -19.76
CA TYR A 261 13.00 4.83 -20.20
C TYR A 261 14.01 4.62 -21.33
N TYR A 262 14.47 3.38 -21.44
CA TYR A 262 15.34 2.86 -22.49
C TYR A 262 14.63 1.70 -23.18
N THR A 263 14.46 1.76 -24.49
CA THR A 263 13.89 0.62 -25.24
C THR A 263 15.00 -0.09 -25.99
N VAL A 264 15.22 -1.36 -25.68
CA VAL A 264 16.26 -2.21 -26.28
C VAL A 264 15.61 -3.31 -27.11
N SER A 265 16.12 -3.56 -28.31
CA SER A 265 15.67 -4.69 -29.13
C SER A 265 16.41 -5.98 -28.74
N THR A 266 15.70 -7.09 -28.72
CA THR A 266 16.24 -8.43 -28.46
C THR A 266 16.20 -9.32 -29.70
N SER A 267 17.18 -10.22 -29.82
CA SER A 267 17.18 -11.35 -30.75
C SER A 267 17.79 -12.56 -30.06
N ASN A 268 17.06 -13.69 -30.08
CA ASN A 268 17.32 -14.87 -29.26
C ASN A 268 17.53 -14.59 -27.75
N GLY A 269 16.90 -13.53 -27.24
CA GLY A 269 17.00 -13.08 -25.85
C GLY A 269 18.23 -12.23 -25.54
N VAL A 270 19.06 -11.89 -26.54
CA VAL A 270 20.24 -11.02 -26.39
C VAL A 270 19.95 -9.63 -26.95
N PHE A 271 20.51 -8.57 -26.37
CA PHE A 271 20.31 -7.21 -26.84
C PHE A 271 21.07 -6.92 -28.13
N THR A 272 20.40 -6.29 -29.11
CA THR A 272 20.95 -6.03 -30.45
C THR A 272 21.00 -4.57 -30.85
N SER A 273 20.07 -3.74 -30.37
CA SER A 273 20.10 -2.29 -30.59
C SER A 273 19.36 -1.52 -29.50
N LEU A 274 19.75 -0.27 -29.26
CA LEU A 274 18.93 0.71 -28.54
C LEU A 274 17.95 1.32 -29.55
N ALA A 275 16.65 1.05 -29.37
CA ALA A 275 15.59 1.44 -30.29
C ALA A 275 15.06 2.85 -29.99
N ASP A 276 14.96 3.21 -28.71
CA ASP A 276 14.47 4.51 -28.28
C ASP A 276 15.03 4.88 -26.89
N TYR A 277 15.15 6.18 -26.65
CA TYR A 277 15.43 6.77 -25.34
C TYR A 277 14.44 7.91 -25.12
N GLY A 278 13.49 7.66 -24.24
CA GLY A 278 12.49 8.64 -23.86
C GLY A 278 12.94 9.43 -22.63
N ARG A 279 13.10 10.74 -22.81
CA ARG A 279 13.27 11.69 -21.71
C ARG A 279 12.16 12.73 -21.76
N ARG A 280 11.16 12.56 -20.90
CA ARG A 280 10.40 13.68 -20.35
C ARG A 280 10.43 13.48 -18.85
N VAL A 281 10.71 14.50 -18.07
CA VAL A 281 10.33 14.50 -16.66
C VAL A 281 9.28 15.58 -16.61
N SER A 282 8.03 15.18 -16.48
CA SER A 282 6.97 16.15 -16.28
C SER A 282 6.82 16.30 -14.77
N TYR A 283 7.21 17.47 -14.26
CA TYR A 283 6.65 17.99 -13.00
C TYR A 283 5.28 18.60 -13.28
N ALA A 284 4.46 17.92 -14.08
CA ALA A 284 3.06 18.06 -13.82
C ALA A 284 2.90 17.41 -12.44
N ARG A 285 2.44 18.18 -11.44
CA ARG A 285 1.48 17.57 -10.50
C ARG A 285 0.53 16.83 -11.41
N SER A 286 0.64 15.50 -11.46
CA SER A 286 -0.34 14.68 -12.11
C SER A 286 -1.58 14.77 -11.22
N LEU A 287 -2.27 15.89 -11.34
CA LEU A 287 -3.71 15.96 -11.25
C LEU A 287 -4.35 15.28 -12.47
N ALA A 288 -3.54 14.65 -13.36
CA ALA A 288 -4.03 13.56 -14.18
C ALA A 288 -4.31 12.38 -13.25
N ARG A 289 -5.49 12.48 -12.64
CA ARG A 289 -6.35 11.37 -12.26
C ARG A 289 -5.95 10.16 -13.10
N ARG A 290 -5.42 9.14 -12.41
CA ARG A 290 -5.69 7.73 -12.66
C ARG A 290 -6.94 7.63 -13.55
N THR A 291 -6.88 6.89 -14.66
CA THR A 291 -8.12 6.30 -15.17
C THR A 291 -8.49 5.22 -14.13
N ILE A 292 -8.88 5.50 -12.88
CA ILE A 292 -10.24 5.93 -12.48
C ILE A 292 -10.98 6.48 -13.69
N ILE A 293 -12.02 5.79 -14.12
CA ILE A 293 -13.25 6.48 -14.53
C ILE A 293 -13.26 7.80 -13.77
N TYR A 294 -13.06 8.97 -14.43
CA TYR A 294 -12.87 10.26 -13.76
C TYR A 294 -13.53 10.23 -12.38
N PRO A 295 -12.90 10.53 -11.23
CA PRO A 295 -13.73 10.83 -10.10
C PRO A 295 -14.67 11.89 -10.64
N PRO A 296 -16.00 11.69 -10.68
CA PRO A 296 -16.80 12.88 -10.71
C PRO A 296 -16.28 13.68 -9.51
N LEU A 297 -16.29 15.00 -9.71
CA LEU A 297 -16.10 15.98 -8.64
C LEU A 297 -16.53 15.38 -7.28
N PRO A 298 -15.82 15.64 -6.16
CA PRO A 298 -16.29 15.19 -4.83
C PRO A 298 -17.80 15.31 -4.83
N GLY A 299 -18.48 14.18 -4.57
CA GLY A 299 -19.90 14.08 -4.87
C GLY A 299 -20.56 15.33 -4.31
N GLN A 300 -21.43 15.98 -5.08
CA GLN A 300 -22.24 16.99 -4.44
C GLN A 300 -23.15 16.23 -3.49
N LEU A 301 -23.16 16.64 -2.22
CA LEU A 301 -24.15 16.14 -1.27
C LEU A 301 -25.51 16.21 -1.95
N ARG A 302 -26.19 15.08 -2.01
CA ARG A 302 -27.56 15.08 -2.52
C ARG A 302 -28.42 15.96 -1.61
N ASN A 303 -29.36 16.69 -2.22
CA ASN A 303 -30.49 17.23 -1.46
C ASN A 303 -31.39 16.06 -1.03
N TRP A 304 -31.29 15.66 0.23
CA TRP A 304 -32.16 14.64 0.82
C TRP A 304 -33.55 15.25 1.06
N ALA A 305 -34.58 14.56 0.59
CA ALA A 305 -35.95 15.07 0.57
C ALA A 305 -36.73 14.74 1.86
N GLY A 306 -36.27 13.75 2.64
CA GLY A 306 -36.96 13.31 3.85
C GLY A 306 -36.54 14.06 5.12
N ASN A 307 -37.52 14.57 5.86
CA ASN A 307 -37.27 14.96 7.25
C ASN A 307 -37.07 13.69 8.09
N PRO A 308 -36.03 13.64 8.94
CA PRO A 308 -35.84 12.51 9.84
C PRO A 308 -37.01 12.40 10.83
N PRO A 309 -37.28 11.19 11.36
CA PRO A 309 -38.17 11.01 12.49
C PRO A 309 -37.81 11.96 13.65
N PRO A 310 -38.81 12.56 14.33
CA PRO A 310 -38.55 13.54 15.39
C PRO A 310 -38.00 12.92 16.68
N SER A 311 -38.08 11.60 16.83
CA SER A 311 -37.54 10.84 17.96
C SER A 311 -36.31 10.05 17.54
N ALA A 312 -35.34 9.96 18.43
CA ALA A 312 -34.21 9.05 18.34
C ALA A 312 -34.26 8.06 19.54
N PRO A 313 -34.03 6.75 19.33
CA PRO A 313 -33.82 6.13 18.03
C PRO A 313 -35.13 6.15 17.23
N GLY A 314 -35.03 6.23 15.91
CA GLY A 314 -36.19 6.30 15.04
C GLY A 314 -35.85 5.79 13.65
N TYR A 315 -36.85 5.27 12.93
CA TYR A 315 -36.65 4.78 11.58
C TYR A 315 -37.87 5.08 10.71
N ALA A 316 -37.63 5.41 9.45
CA ALA A 316 -38.69 5.63 8.47
C ALA A 316 -38.17 5.46 7.05
N VAL A 317 -39.08 5.25 6.10
CA VAL A 317 -38.82 5.53 4.69
C VAL A 317 -39.57 6.81 4.32
N VAL A 318 -38.82 7.81 3.85
CA VAL A 318 -39.40 9.08 3.38
C VAL A 318 -38.86 9.36 1.99
N SER A 319 -39.76 9.50 1.00
CA SER A 319 -39.37 9.78 -0.39
C SER A 319 -38.38 8.75 -0.97
N GLY A 320 -38.49 7.48 -0.57
CA GLY A 320 -37.59 6.40 -1.00
C GLY A 320 -36.24 6.36 -0.28
N GLU A 321 -36.04 7.23 0.71
CA GLU A 321 -34.85 7.28 1.56
C GLU A 321 -35.17 6.55 2.86
N VAL A 322 -34.44 5.48 3.15
CA VAL A 322 -34.40 4.88 4.48
C VAL A 322 -33.63 5.82 5.39
N ILE A 323 -34.21 6.16 6.53
CA ILE A 323 -33.61 7.04 7.52
C ILE A 323 -33.65 6.31 8.86
N VAL A 324 -32.51 6.25 9.53
CA VAL A 324 -32.35 5.80 10.91
C VAL A 324 -31.78 6.99 11.69
N THR A 325 -32.48 7.44 12.72
CA THR A 325 -32.03 8.46 13.67
C THR A 325 -31.47 7.80 14.91
N ASP A 326 -30.46 8.43 15.48
CA ASP A 326 -29.65 7.90 16.57
C ASP A 326 -29.59 8.90 17.74
N PRO A 327 -29.68 8.45 19.01
CA PRO A 327 -29.69 9.34 20.16
C PRO A 327 -28.37 10.10 20.35
N ALA A 328 -28.38 11.43 20.26
CA ALA A 328 -27.16 12.20 20.49
C ALA A 328 -26.47 11.91 21.84
N GLY A 329 -25.16 11.67 21.81
CA GLY A 329 -24.31 11.49 22.97
C GLY A 329 -24.37 10.09 23.58
N ASP A 330 -24.86 9.10 22.85
CA ASP A 330 -24.95 7.70 23.25
C ASP A 330 -23.79 6.84 22.78
N GLN A 331 -22.86 7.40 22.00
CA GLN A 331 -21.59 6.75 21.67
C GLN A 331 -20.92 6.13 22.90
N TYR A 332 -20.30 4.97 22.72
CA TYR A 332 -19.56 4.30 23.78
C TYR A 332 -18.39 5.15 24.24
N ARG A 333 -18.22 5.24 25.57
CA ARG A 333 -17.12 5.97 26.21
C ARG A 333 -16.30 4.98 27.02
N TYR A 334 -15.10 4.71 26.56
CA TYR A 334 -14.16 3.90 27.32
C TYR A 334 -13.78 4.61 28.62
N TRP A 335 -13.92 3.90 29.74
CA TRP A 335 -13.54 4.41 31.06
C TRP A 335 -12.03 4.31 31.24
N ARG A 336 -11.28 5.17 30.55
CA ARG A 336 -9.85 5.41 30.80
C ARG A 336 -9.65 6.89 31.07
N PRO A 337 -9.61 7.32 32.36
CA PRO A 337 -9.48 8.73 32.73
C PRO A 337 -8.19 9.41 32.24
N ASP A 338 -7.19 8.60 31.86
CA ASP A 338 -5.91 8.97 31.27
C ASP A 338 -5.98 9.17 29.74
N TRP A 339 -7.10 8.81 29.11
CA TRP A 339 -7.24 8.73 27.67
C TRP A 339 -8.30 9.74 27.17
N ASN A 340 -7.86 10.83 26.52
CA ASN A 340 -8.73 11.91 26.01
C ASN A 340 -8.95 11.86 24.48
N TRP A 341 -8.81 10.67 23.90
CA TRP A 341 -8.76 10.40 22.46
C TRP A 341 -9.45 9.04 22.14
N PRO A 342 -9.89 8.72 20.91
CA PRO A 342 -10.32 9.69 19.92
C PRO A 342 -11.37 10.64 20.52
N ILE A 343 -11.55 11.79 19.87
CA ILE A 343 -12.64 12.71 20.23
C ILE A 343 -13.95 11.97 19.98
N THR A 344 -14.59 11.44 21.03
CA THR A 344 -15.77 10.58 20.92
C THR A 344 -16.99 11.29 20.33
N THR A 345 -17.01 12.64 20.30
CA THR A 345 -18.06 13.38 19.58
C THR A 345 -17.92 13.27 18.05
N ASP A 346 -16.74 12.95 17.52
CA ASP A 346 -16.58 12.66 16.08
C ASP A 346 -17.03 11.23 15.70
N LEU A 347 -17.47 10.44 16.70
CA LEU A 347 -17.94 9.06 16.57
C LEU A 347 -19.43 8.90 16.88
N ASP A 348 -20.05 9.96 17.40
CA ASP A 348 -21.45 10.05 17.79
C ASP A 348 -22.33 10.22 16.56
N LEU A 349 -22.91 9.13 16.11
CA LEU A 349 -23.83 9.10 15.00
C LEU A 349 -25.15 9.73 15.44
N LEU A 350 -25.74 10.51 14.54
CA LEU A 350 -27.04 11.15 14.75
C LEU A 350 -28.08 10.67 13.75
N GLU A 351 -27.61 10.33 12.55
CA GLU A 351 -28.48 9.93 11.46
C GLU A 351 -27.70 9.11 10.43
N ALA A 352 -28.24 7.95 10.05
CA ALA A 352 -27.83 7.20 8.89
C ALA A 352 -28.96 7.17 7.86
N ARG A 353 -28.62 7.31 6.59
CA ARG A 353 -29.57 7.21 5.48
C ARG A 353 -29.08 6.28 4.40
N VAL A 354 -30.01 5.56 3.80
CA VAL A 354 -29.78 4.69 2.64
C VAL A 354 -30.81 4.98 1.57
N TYR A 355 -30.37 5.14 0.33
CA TYR A 355 -31.24 5.38 -0.82
C TYR A 355 -30.68 4.67 -2.06
N SER A 356 -31.54 4.21 -2.96
CA SER A 356 -31.10 3.76 -4.29
C SER A 356 -31.91 4.40 -5.40
N ASP A 357 -31.25 4.75 -6.50
CA ASP A 357 -31.87 5.20 -7.75
C ASP A 357 -32.02 4.08 -8.80
N GLY A 358 -31.75 2.83 -8.41
CA GLY A 358 -31.71 1.68 -9.32
C GLY A 358 -30.41 1.51 -10.11
N GLN A 359 -29.45 2.44 -10.00
CA GLN A 359 -28.09 2.32 -10.55
C GLN A 359 -27.02 2.36 -9.48
N ASN A 360 -27.25 3.15 -8.43
CA ASN A 360 -26.33 3.37 -7.33
C ASN A 360 -27.09 3.21 -6.00
N LEU A 361 -26.35 2.79 -4.98
CA LEU A 361 -26.72 2.88 -3.60
C LEU A 361 -26.03 4.12 -3.00
N TYR A 362 -26.79 4.93 -2.29
CA TYR A 362 -26.33 6.12 -1.61
C TYR A 362 -26.46 5.87 -0.11
N VAL A 363 -25.36 6.06 0.61
CA VAL A 363 -25.33 6.02 2.06
C VAL A 363 -24.90 7.39 2.56
N ARG A 364 -25.62 7.95 3.53
CA ARG A 364 -25.18 9.15 4.24
C ARG A 364 -25.14 8.87 5.73
N VAL A 365 -24.07 9.30 6.38
CA VAL A 365 -23.98 9.39 7.84
C VAL A 365 -23.84 10.84 8.24
N LYS A 366 -24.48 11.19 9.36
CA LYS A 366 -24.34 12.48 10.02
C LYS A 366 -23.91 12.23 11.46
N LEU A 367 -22.79 12.80 11.84
CA LEU A 367 -22.22 12.72 13.18
C LEU A 367 -22.47 14.03 13.92
N SER A 368 -22.31 14.04 15.24
CA SER A 368 -22.46 15.26 16.03
C SER A 368 -21.35 16.27 15.75
N THR A 369 -20.12 15.80 15.53
CA THR A 369 -19.01 16.56 14.94
C THR A 369 -18.24 15.75 13.90
N LEU A 370 -17.47 16.43 13.04
CA LEU A 370 -16.51 15.78 12.14
C LEU A 370 -15.26 16.66 12.02
N GLN A 371 -14.44 16.68 13.08
CA GLN A 371 -13.24 17.51 13.17
C GLN A 371 -11.95 16.69 13.05
N ASN A 372 -11.91 15.51 13.64
CA ASN A 372 -10.77 14.61 13.58
C ASN A 372 -10.56 14.08 12.17
N GLU A 373 -9.43 14.41 11.55
CA GLU A 373 -9.11 13.97 10.18
C GLU A 373 -8.89 12.46 10.05
N TYR A 374 -8.68 11.77 11.18
CA TYR A 374 -8.43 10.34 11.21
C TYR A 374 -9.67 9.52 11.46
N SER A 375 -10.81 10.11 11.82
CA SER A 375 -12.01 9.40 12.29
C SER A 375 -13.29 10.01 11.71
N PRO A 376 -14.34 9.24 11.38
CA PRO A 376 -14.60 7.84 11.74
C PRO A 376 -14.21 6.81 10.68
N TYR A 377 -14.35 5.52 11.03
CA TYR A 377 -14.57 4.46 10.05
C TYR A 377 -15.96 3.88 10.21
N VAL A 378 -16.75 3.96 9.14
CA VAL A 378 -18.11 3.45 9.04
C VAL A 378 -18.08 2.12 8.29
N MET A 379 -18.66 1.07 8.88
CA MET A 379 -18.97 -0.18 8.17
C MET A 379 -20.47 -0.39 8.07
N ILE A 380 -20.91 -0.87 6.93
CA ILE A 380 -22.32 -1.13 6.63
C ILE A 380 -22.39 -2.54 6.04
N PRO A 381 -22.45 -3.58 6.89
CA PRO A 381 -22.73 -4.92 6.43
C PRO A 381 -24.16 -5.00 5.89
N ILE A 382 -24.33 -5.74 4.80
CA ILE A 382 -25.61 -5.95 4.11
C ILE A 382 -25.73 -7.42 3.73
N ASP A 383 -26.86 -8.00 4.06
CA ASP A 383 -27.37 -9.29 3.62
C ASP A 383 -28.48 -9.04 2.59
N PHE A 384 -28.34 -9.61 1.40
CA PHE A 384 -29.25 -9.44 0.28
C PHE A 384 -30.44 -10.40 0.31
N THR A 385 -30.40 -11.38 1.21
CA THR A 385 -31.30 -12.52 1.30
C THR A 385 -31.70 -12.80 2.75
N PRO A 386 -32.28 -11.82 3.46
CA PRO A 386 -32.51 -11.92 4.91
C PRO A 386 -33.51 -12.99 5.35
N ASP A 387 -34.23 -13.60 4.40
CA ASP A 387 -35.13 -14.73 4.64
C ASP A 387 -34.40 -16.10 4.63
N ASP A 388 -33.12 -16.15 4.24
CA ASP A 388 -32.27 -17.35 4.24
C ASP A 388 -31.07 -17.18 5.20
N PRO A 389 -31.27 -17.39 6.51
CA PRO A 389 -30.24 -17.11 7.53
C PRO A 389 -28.98 -17.98 7.41
N GLY A 390 -28.95 -18.97 6.52
CA GLY A 390 -27.79 -19.82 6.26
C GLY A 390 -26.89 -19.34 5.13
N ASP A 391 -27.38 -18.42 4.28
CA ASP A 391 -26.61 -17.85 3.18
C ASP A 391 -25.77 -16.65 3.62
N GLY A 392 -25.10 -15.98 2.69
CA GLY A 392 -24.06 -14.99 3.01
C GLY A 392 -22.66 -15.60 3.19
N PHE A 393 -21.68 -14.73 3.39
CA PHE A 393 -20.26 -15.06 3.40
C PHE A 393 -19.71 -15.31 4.80
N SER A 394 -19.90 -14.36 5.71
CA SER A 394 -19.35 -14.41 7.06
C SER A 394 -20.25 -13.69 8.06
N GLU A 395 -20.28 -14.18 9.29
CA GLU A 395 -20.84 -13.48 10.46
C GLU A 395 -19.85 -12.48 11.06
N TRP A 396 -18.55 -12.65 10.78
CA TRP A 396 -17.49 -11.73 11.20
C TRP A 396 -17.36 -10.57 10.24
N LEU A 397 -17.28 -9.35 10.77
CA LEU A 397 -16.86 -8.19 10.01
C LEU A 397 -15.37 -8.30 9.63
N PRO A 398 -14.89 -7.58 8.60
CA PRO A 398 -13.50 -7.62 8.12
C PRO A 398 -12.43 -7.53 9.22
N ASP A 399 -11.30 -8.21 8.98
CA ASP A 399 -10.19 -8.40 9.92
C ASP A 399 -9.80 -7.11 10.67
N LEU A 400 -9.50 -7.26 11.97
CA LEU A 400 -9.20 -6.21 12.96
C LEU A 400 -10.41 -5.42 13.51
N SER A 401 -11.63 -5.80 13.19
CA SER A 401 -12.83 -5.26 13.86
C SER A 401 -13.27 -6.05 15.08
N ASP A 402 -12.79 -7.30 15.26
CA ASP A 402 -13.18 -8.19 16.36
C ASP A 402 -14.70 -8.21 16.67
N THR A 403 -15.49 -7.97 15.61
CA THR A 403 -16.93 -7.74 15.69
C THR A 403 -17.65 -8.74 14.81
N ASN A 404 -18.63 -9.43 15.37
CA ASN A 404 -19.52 -10.31 14.64
C ASN A 404 -20.96 -9.77 14.64
N LEU A 405 -21.75 -10.36 13.75
CA LEU A 405 -23.17 -10.12 13.58
C LEU A 405 -23.91 -11.44 13.89
N PRO A 406 -25.15 -11.40 14.39
CA PRO A 406 -25.96 -12.61 14.58
C PRO A 406 -26.51 -13.18 13.25
N TRP A 407 -25.98 -12.73 12.12
CA TRP A 407 -26.36 -13.07 10.75
C TRP A 407 -25.16 -12.90 9.83
N LYS A 408 -25.17 -13.53 8.67
CA LYS A 408 -24.07 -13.44 7.71
C LYS A 408 -24.32 -12.34 6.69
N TRP A 409 -23.30 -11.56 6.40
CA TRP A 409 -23.38 -10.53 5.36
C TRP A 409 -22.99 -11.08 3.98
N ASP A 410 -23.54 -10.48 2.93
CA ASP A 410 -23.13 -10.67 1.53
C ASP A 410 -22.10 -9.64 1.08
N ALA A 411 -22.27 -8.41 1.55
CA ALA A 411 -21.34 -7.32 1.30
C ALA A 411 -21.14 -6.45 2.54
N VAL A 412 -19.97 -5.81 2.64
CA VAL A 412 -19.72 -4.74 3.60
C VAL A 412 -19.30 -3.50 2.83
N ILE A 413 -20.01 -2.40 3.01
CA ILE A 413 -19.58 -1.09 2.51
C ILE A 413 -18.77 -0.41 3.61
N GLY A 414 -17.51 -0.08 3.31
CA GLY A 414 -16.62 0.63 4.21
C GLY A 414 -16.38 2.07 3.78
N ILE A 415 -16.38 2.99 4.75
CA ILE A 415 -16.00 4.40 4.59
C ILE A 415 -14.95 4.72 5.66
N ASN A 416 -13.67 4.67 5.29
CA ASN A 416 -12.59 5.01 6.21
C ASN A 416 -12.15 6.46 5.98
N PHE A 417 -12.58 7.37 6.87
CA PHE A 417 -12.30 8.80 6.73
C PHE A 417 -10.80 9.11 6.78
N GLY A 418 -10.08 8.46 7.70
CA GLY A 418 -8.66 8.73 7.95
C GLY A 418 -7.68 8.14 6.93
N LYS A 419 -8.07 7.09 6.19
CA LYS A 419 -7.18 6.37 5.27
C LYS A 419 -7.63 6.42 3.81
N SER A 420 -8.93 6.25 3.57
CA SER A 420 -9.48 6.12 2.22
C SER A 420 -10.25 7.37 1.78
N GLY A 421 -10.00 8.54 2.39
CA GLY A 421 -10.79 9.80 2.31
C GLY A 421 -11.14 10.35 0.91
N GLN A 422 -10.93 9.58 -0.14
CA GLN A 422 -11.32 9.82 -1.53
C GLN A 422 -12.40 8.84 -2.03
N PHE A 423 -12.54 7.63 -1.49
CA PHE A 423 -13.47 6.59 -1.96
C PHE A 423 -14.00 5.69 -0.83
N PRO A 424 -15.26 5.25 -0.92
CA PRO A 424 -15.70 4.07 -0.17
C PRO A 424 -15.12 2.80 -0.81
N PHE A 425 -15.25 1.68 -0.11
CA PHE A 425 -14.87 0.36 -0.61
C PHE A 425 -15.93 -0.68 -0.26
N VAL A 426 -15.89 -1.80 -0.97
CA VAL A 426 -16.83 -2.90 -0.80
C VAL A 426 -16.05 -4.20 -0.64
N PHE A 427 -16.37 -4.95 0.41
CA PHE A 427 -16.13 -6.39 0.48
C PHE A 427 -17.35 -7.08 -0.12
N TYR A 428 -17.17 -7.96 -1.09
CA TYR A 428 -18.29 -8.68 -1.70
C TYR A 428 -17.98 -10.18 -1.67
N ARG A 429 -18.54 -10.86 -0.66
CA ARG A 429 -18.30 -12.28 -0.38
C ARG A 429 -16.80 -12.67 -0.45
N ASP A 430 -15.94 -11.75 -0.04
CA ASP A 430 -14.49 -11.90 0.00
C ASP A 430 -13.91 -11.03 1.12
N TRP A 431 -12.67 -11.33 1.49
CA TRP A 431 -11.91 -10.55 2.47
C TRP A 431 -11.02 -9.48 1.79
N SER A 432 -11.22 -9.24 0.49
CA SER A 432 -10.39 -8.33 -0.31
C SER A 432 -11.24 -7.16 -0.79
N PRO A 433 -11.11 -5.97 -0.18
CA PRO A 433 -12.01 -4.88 -0.52
C PRO A 433 -11.64 -4.27 -1.87
N THR A 434 -12.67 -3.87 -2.60
CA THR A 434 -12.54 -3.12 -3.85
C THR A 434 -12.96 -1.68 -3.63
N PHE A 435 -12.08 -0.72 -3.90
CA PHE A 435 -12.42 0.71 -3.87
C PHE A 435 -13.34 1.07 -5.04
N VAL A 436 -14.53 1.58 -4.73
CA VAL A 436 -15.59 1.84 -5.71
C VAL A 436 -16.32 3.14 -5.37
N GLY A 437 -17.04 3.73 -6.31
CA GLY A 437 -17.95 4.84 -6.00
C GLY A 437 -17.28 6.19 -5.73
N GLN A 438 -17.96 7.04 -4.94
CA GLN A 438 -17.53 8.39 -4.56
C GLN A 438 -17.88 8.73 -3.12
N LEU A 439 -17.09 9.60 -2.50
CA LEU A 439 -17.43 10.27 -1.24
C LEU A 439 -17.75 11.76 -1.46
N ALA A 440 -18.62 12.28 -0.61
CA ALA A 440 -18.96 13.68 -0.43
C ALA A 440 -18.90 13.99 1.07
N ILE A 441 -18.21 15.06 1.45
CA ILE A 441 -17.88 15.34 2.85
C ILE A 441 -18.16 16.80 3.16
N ASP A 442 -18.94 17.05 4.21
CA ASP A 442 -19.16 18.38 4.78
C ASP A 442 -18.86 18.37 6.28
N LYS A 443 -17.61 18.72 6.61
CA LYS A 443 -17.13 18.85 8.00
C LYS A 443 -17.92 19.90 8.80
N SER A 444 -18.50 20.91 8.14
CA SER A 444 -19.26 21.96 8.83
C SER A 444 -20.62 21.46 9.32
N GLN A 445 -21.15 20.40 8.70
CA GLN A 445 -22.41 19.76 9.08
C GLN A 445 -22.24 18.38 9.72
N GLY A 446 -21.00 17.88 9.83
CA GLY A 446 -20.72 16.53 10.33
C GLY A 446 -21.17 15.44 9.37
N VAL A 447 -21.18 15.67 8.06
CA VAL A 447 -21.81 14.77 7.07
C VAL A 447 -20.77 14.08 6.20
N ILE A 448 -20.95 12.77 6.02
CA ILE A 448 -20.25 11.96 5.01
C ILE A 448 -21.30 11.23 4.18
N GLU A 449 -21.21 11.31 2.85
CA GLU A 449 -22.09 10.60 1.92
C GLU A 449 -21.26 9.79 0.93
N ALA A 450 -21.61 8.52 0.77
CA ALA A 450 -21.03 7.58 -0.17
C ALA A 450 -22.04 7.24 -1.27
N LYS A 451 -21.57 7.26 -2.52
CA LYS A 451 -22.31 6.76 -3.70
C LYS A 451 -21.62 5.52 -4.24
N ILE A 452 -22.26 4.36 -4.14
CA ILE A 452 -21.76 3.05 -4.54
C ILE A 452 -22.48 2.56 -5.80
N PRO A 453 -21.78 2.21 -6.89
CA PRO A 453 -22.41 1.58 -8.04
C PRO A 453 -23.01 0.23 -7.66
N LEU A 454 -24.27 -0.04 -8.00
CA LEU A 454 -24.89 -1.34 -7.73
C LEU A 454 -24.21 -2.50 -8.49
N SER A 455 -23.49 -2.20 -9.57
CA SER A 455 -22.65 -3.19 -10.27
C SER A 455 -21.52 -3.76 -9.40
N SER A 456 -21.12 -3.03 -8.34
CA SER A 456 -20.14 -3.48 -7.35
C SER A 456 -20.77 -4.29 -6.21
N LEU A 457 -22.09 -4.45 -6.22
CA LEU A 457 -22.87 -5.24 -5.26
C LEU A 457 -23.73 -6.25 -6.05
N PRO A 458 -23.11 -7.19 -6.79
CA PRO A 458 -23.87 -8.13 -7.58
C PRO A 458 -24.75 -8.99 -6.66
N GLY A 459 -26.05 -9.02 -6.94
CA GLY A 459 -27.04 -9.66 -6.07
C GLY A 459 -27.87 -8.69 -5.23
N PHE A 460 -27.51 -7.40 -5.16
CA PHE A 460 -28.36 -6.39 -4.51
C PHE A 460 -29.76 -6.38 -5.16
N PRO A 461 -30.85 -6.60 -4.38
CA PRO A 461 -32.15 -6.88 -4.96
C PRO A 461 -32.81 -5.62 -5.50
N THR A 462 -33.35 -5.71 -6.73
CA THR A 462 -34.27 -4.68 -7.25
C THR A 462 -35.66 -4.80 -6.63
N ASN A 463 -36.05 -5.99 -6.21
CA ASN A 463 -37.29 -6.25 -5.47
C ASN A 463 -36.99 -7.26 -4.37
N GLY A 464 -37.52 -7.05 -3.17
CA GLY A 464 -37.30 -7.95 -2.04
C GLY A 464 -36.90 -7.18 -0.79
N MET A 465 -36.01 -7.76 0.00
CA MET A 465 -35.55 -7.19 1.27
C MET A 465 -34.03 -7.27 1.36
N ILE A 466 -33.44 -6.33 2.08
CA ILE A 466 -32.06 -6.44 2.56
C ILE A 466 -32.07 -6.31 4.07
N LYS A 467 -31.14 -6.98 4.75
CA LYS A 467 -30.84 -6.73 6.15
C LYS A 467 -29.51 -6.00 6.23
N TYR A 468 -29.44 -4.96 7.06
CA TYR A 468 -28.21 -4.19 7.22
C TYR A 468 -28.10 -3.57 8.61
N THR A 469 -26.89 -3.18 8.98
CA THR A 469 -26.65 -2.28 10.11
C THR A 469 -25.61 -1.23 9.73
N VAL A 470 -25.43 -0.21 10.55
CA VAL A 470 -24.41 0.82 10.37
C VAL A 470 -23.62 0.90 11.67
N VAL A 471 -22.35 0.55 11.59
CA VAL A 471 -21.46 0.45 12.74
C VAL A 471 -20.36 1.49 12.59
N ILE A 472 -20.15 2.28 13.64
CA ILE A 472 -19.11 3.29 13.71
C ILE A 472 -17.99 2.77 14.59
N PHE A 473 -16.79 2.81 14.04
CA PHE A 473 -15.58 2.50 14.75
C PHE A 473 -14.69 3.74 14.83
N ALA A 474 -13.86 3.79 15.87
CA ALA A 474 -12.76 4.72 15.89
C ALA A 474 -11.70 4.28 14.90
N ASN A 475 -11.46 5.09 13.88
CA ASN A 475 -10.29 4.87 13.03
C ASN A 475 -9.06 5.49 13.69
N SER A 476 -8.69 4.93 14.84
CA SER A 476 -7.59 5.38 15.65
C SER A 476 -6.29 5.24 14.87
N PHE A 477 -5.83 6.33 14.24
CA PHE A 477 -4.58 6.41 13.47
C PHE A 477 -4.44 5.27 12.42
N GLY A 478 -5.55 4.89 11.78
CA GLY A 478 -5.60 3.85 10.75
C GLY A 478 -6.13 2.47 11.18
N GLY A 479 -6.59 2.30 12.42
CA GLY A 479 -6.57 1.01 13.11
C GLY A 479 -7.79 0.08 13.22
N VAL A 480 -8.94 0.27 12.57
CA VAL A 480 -9.95 -0.84 12.47
C VAL A 480 -9.84 -1.54 11.11
N TRP A 481 -9.09 -0.95 10.17
CA TRP A 481 -8.61 -1.65 8.98
C TRP A 481 -7.32 -1.01 8.49
N ASP A 482 -6.22 -1.64 8.90
CA ASP A 482 -4.92 -1.50 8.27
C ASP A 482 -4.52 -2.82 7.61
N PRO A 483 -4.62 -2.98 6.28
CA PRO A 483 -4.01 -4.13 5.60
C PRO A 483 -2.46 -4.18 5.76
N GLY A 484 -1.84 -3.23 6.47
CA GLY A 484 -0.41 -3.15 6.73
C GLY A 484 0.00 -2.54 8.09
N GLN A 485 -0.58 -3.01 9.22
CA GLN A 485 -0.10 -2.81 10.61
C GLN A 485 0.03 -1.36 11.15
N SER A 486 -0.68 -1.11 12.26
CA SER A 486 -0.84 0.16 12.97
C SER A 486 0.45 0.87 13.48
N ASN A 487 0.71 2.10 13.00
CA ASN A 487 1.64 3.11 13.58
C ASN A 487 0.88 4.27 14.23
N ALA A 488 0.02 3.89 15.17
CA ALA A 488 -0.91 4.77 15.83
C ALA A 488 -0.29 5.47 17.06
N GLU A 489 0.21 6.70 16.95
CA GLU A 489 0.79 7.44 18.08
C GLU A 489 -0.27 8.35 18.74
N ASP A 490 -0.59 8.14 20.02
CA ASP A 490 -1.43 9.07 20.79
C ASP A 490 -0.73 10.43 20.90
N PRO A 491 -1.23 11.52 20.28
CA PRO A 491 -0.56 12.82 20.25
C PRO A 491 -0.54 13.50 21.62
N SER A 492 -1.30 12.99 22.60
CA SER A 492 -1.28 13.49 23.98
C SER A 492 -0.18 12.83 24.83
N THR A 493 0.25 11.61 24.50
CA THR A 493 1.23 10.84 25.28
C THR A 493 2.49 10.44 24.53
N GLY A 494 2.48 10.49 23.20
CA GLY A 494 3.52 9.98 22.31
C GLY A 494 3.65 8.45 22.29
N GLY A 495 2.66 7.73 22.85
CA GLY A 495 2.66 6.27 22.95
C GLY A 495 2.03 5.60 21.74
N GLN A 496 2.57 4.45 21.32
CA GLN A 496 1.99 3.66 20.23
C GLN A 496 0.82 2.79 20.72
N VAL A 497 -0.32 2.89 20.05
CA VAL A 497 -1.46 1.97 20.22
C VAL A 497 -1.13 0.68 19.47
N THR A 498 -1.02 -0.43 20.20
CA THR A 498 -0.67 -1.76 19.64
C THR A 498 -1.86 -2.72 19.69
N GLU A 499 -1.84 -3.77 18.86
CA GLU A 499 -2.83 -4.87 18.91
C GLU A 499 -2.91 -5.53 20.29
N SER A 500 -1.78 -5.62 21.01
CA SER A 500 -1.72 -6.15 22.38
C SER A 500 -2.33 -5.23 23.44
N GLU A 501 -2.63 -3.98 23.08
CA GLU A 501 -3.22 -3.01 23.98
C GLU A 501 -4.75 -2.96 23.86
N GLY A 502 -5.36 -3.46 22.77
CA GLY A 502 -6.79 -3.81 22.73
C GLY A 502 -7.77 -2.64 22.50
N TYR A 503 -7.42 -1.66 21.65
CA TYR A 503 -8.18 -0.39 21.55
C TYR A 503 -8.52 0.09 20.13
N ALA A 504 -8.23 -0.70 19.09
CA ALA A 504 -8.38 -0.27 17.69
C ALA A 504 -9.50 -1.01 16.95
N SER A 505 -10.13 -2.02 17.56
CA SER A 505 -11.20 -2.84 16.98
C SER A 505 -12.60 -2.50 17.53
N ASP A 506 -12.69 -1.58 18.48
CA ASP A 506 -13.91 -1.34 19.24
C ASP A 506 -15.01 -0.64 18.45
N VAL A 507 -16.25 -1.12 18.64
CA VAL A 507 -17.46 -0.43 18.21
C VAL A 507 -17.67 0.79 19.11
N TYR A 508 -17.78 1.97 18.51
CA TYR A 508 -18.04 3.23 19.22
C TYR A 508 -19.48 3.69 19.08
N ASP A 509 -20.17 3.27 18.02
CA ASP A 509 -21.58 3.58 17.85
C ASP A 509 -22.27 2.61 16.88
N VAL A 510 -23.59 2.47 17.00
CA VAL A 510 -24.42 1.65 16.11
C VAL A 510 -25.74 2.35 15.88
N ALA A 511 -26.05 2.61 14.61
CA ALA A 511 -27.24 3.37 14.23
C ALA A 511 -28.54 2.79 14.80
N GLY A 512 -29.30 3.63 15.48
CA GLY A 512 -30.61 3.31 16.06
C GLY A 512 -30.53 2.43 17.29
N GLN A 513 -29.34 2.25 17.87
CA GLN A 513 -29.19 1.65 19.18
C GLN A 513 -29.59 2.67 20.26
N THR A 514 -29.89 2.19 21.46
CA THR A 514 -29.95 3.05 22.65
C THR A 514 -29.22 2.32 23.74
N PRO A 515 -27.90 2.51 23.84
CA PRO A 515 -27.11 1.81 24.83
C PRO A 515 -27.56 2.21 26.24
N THR A 516 -27.57 1.23 27.13
CA THR A 516 -27.73 1.44 28.55
C THR A 516 -26.56 2.29 29.07
N SER A 517 -26.76 3.00 30.18
CA SER A 517 -25.68 3.76 30.82
C SER A 517 -24.47 2.89 31.20
N ALA A 518 -24.68 1.57 31.39
CA ALA A 518 -23.60 0.63 31.66
C ALA A 518 -22.78 0.33 30.39
N GLU A 519 -23.39 0.27 29.22
CA GLU A 519 -22.66 0.11 27.96
C GLU A 519 -21.94 1.41 27.58
N VAL A 520 -22.57 2.57 27.79
CA VAL A 520 -21.93 3.89 27.53
C VAL A 520 -20.72 4.15 28.41
N TYR A 521 -20.74 3.77 29.70
CA TYR A 521 -19.70 4.14 30.68
C TYR A 521 -18.91 2.96 31.28
N GLY A 522 -19.28 1.72 30.97
CA GLY A 522 -18.62 0.52 31.46
C GLY A 522 -17.54 0.00 30.52
N GLY A 523 -17.53 0.46 29.26
CA GLY A 523 -16.78 -0.17 28.18
C GLY A 523 -17.32 -1.57 27.88
N TRP A 524 -17.15 -2.02 26.65
CA TRP A 524 -17.27 -3.44 26.34
C TRP A 524 -16.12 -4.14 27.07
N SER A 525 -16.42 -5.14 27.92
CA SER A 525 -15.37 -5.83 28.69
C SER A 525 -14.35 -6.46 27.74
N THR A 526 -13.08 -6.50 28.14
CA THR A 526 -11.90 -7.01 27.41
C THR A 526 -11.97 -8.45 26.89
N ASP A 527 -13.13 -9.10 26.91
CA ASP A 527 -13.36 -10.35 26.21
C ASP A 527 -13.64 -9.99 24.75
N HIS A 528 -12.60 -10.11 23.93
CA HIS A 528 -12.38 -9.53 22.60
C HIS A 528 -13.43 -9.81 21.49
N ASP A 529 -14.62 -10.38 21.75
CA ASP A 529 -15.61 -10.66 20.70
C ASP A 529 -16.89 -9.83 20.93
N VAL A 530 -17.17 -8.87 20.04
CA VAL A 530 -18.36 -8.00 20.12
C VAL A 530 -19.44 -8.46 19.14
N THR A 531 -20.67 -8.68 19.63
CA THR A 531 -21.83 -8.93 18.76
C THR A 531 -22.68 -7.68 18.62
N VAL A 532 -22.84 -7.20 17.37
CA VAL A 532 -23.78 -6.12 17.04
C VAL A 532 -25.13 -6.72 16.69
N ASP A 533 -26.07 -6.63 17.63
CA ASP A 533 -27.43 -7.19 17.47
C ASP A 533 -28.38 -6.28 16.69
N THR A 534 -28.19 -4.95 16.77
CA THR A 534 -29.07 -3.99 16.11
C THR A 534 -28.95 -4.10 14.59
N ALA A 535 -30.06 -4.44 13.93
CA ALA A 535 -30.14 -4.45 12.47
C ALA A 535 -31.52 -3.98 11.98
N PHE A 536 -31.58 -3.68 10.68
CA PHE A 536 -32.80 -3.25 10.01
C PHE A 536 -33.03 -4.09 8.77
N ILE A 537 -34.28 -4.49 8.55
CA ILE A 537 -34.73 -5.02 7.27
C ILE A 537 -35.36 -3.88 6.48
N ALA A 538 -34.79 -3.56 5.32
CA ALA A 538 -35.34 -2.60 4.37
C ALA A 538 -35.97 -3.32 3.18
N GLN A 539 -37.18 -2.91 2.80
CA GLN A 539 -37.93 -3.46 1.68
C GLN A 539 -37.72 -2.63 0.42
N LEU A 540 -37.46 -3.31 -0.69
CA LEU A 540 -37.26 -2.69 -2.00
C LEU A 540 -38.34 -3.10 -3.01
N SER A 541 -38.76 -2.13 -3.82
CA SER A 541 -39.61 -2.34 -4.98
C SER A 541 -39.11 -1.48 -6.13
N ASN A 542 -38.83 -2.11 -7.27
CA ASN A 542 -38.20 -1.49 -8.44
C ASN A 542 -36.91 -0.70 -8.12
N GLY A 543 -36.12 -1.17 -7.16
CA GLY A 543 -34.87 -0.56 -6.72
C GLY A 543 -35.04 0.58 -5.72
N TYR A 544 -36.27 0.95 -5.36
CA TYR A 544 -36.53 1.99 -4.37
C TYR A 544 -36.91 1.39 -3.03
N PHE A 545 -36.44 2.00 -1.95
CA PHE A 545 -36.86 1.62 -0.61
C PHE A 545 -38.31 2.05 -0.37
N ILE A 546 -39.11 1.14 0.17
CA ILE A 546 -40.54 1.36 0.44
C ILE A 546 -40.94 1.04 1.89
N GLY A 547 -40.06 0.39 2.65
CA GLY A 547 -40.28 0.05 4.05
C GLY A 547 -38.97 -0.21 4.78
N ILE A 548 -39.00 -0.04 6.10
CA ILE A 548 -37.92 -0.41 7.02
C ILE A 548 -38.53 -0.95 8.30
N THR A 549 -37.91 -1.96 8.91
CA THR A 549 -38.30 -2.51 10.21
C THR A 549 -37.03 -2.90 10.98
N PRO A 550 -36.88 -2.50 12.25
CA PRO A 550 -35.79 -2.99 13.11
C PRO A 550 -36.03 -4.47 13.45
N VAL A 551 -34.98 -5.25 13.57
CA VAL A 551 -35.06 -6.69 13.86
C VAL A 551 -34.12 -7.14 14.95
#